data_AF-A0A369SCV2-F1
#
_entry.id   AF-A0A369SCV2-F1
#
_cell.length_a   1.000
_cell.length_b   1.000
_cell.length_c   1.000
_cell.angle_alpha   90.00
_cell.angle_beta   90.00
_cell.angle_gamma   90.00
#
_symmetry.space_group_name_H-M   'P 1'
#
loop_
_entity.id
_entity.type
_entity.pdbx_description
1 polymer ?
#
loop_
_entity_poly.entity_id
_entity_poly.type
_entity_poly.pdbx_seq_one_letter_code
_entity_poly.pdbx_strand_id
1 'polypeptide(L)'
;MSSLSRKGRNKKASLRDQDRLNTDDVQLTKENDSGSYHDWKATLLSYFSLIRLLKWIIWASLMAFFVEIQFGSVFLIISMFYLVITNTSTNGRKGGKLSPYSVFNPDCKVIDGTLTAEQFEKELRIKRY
;
A
#
# COMPACT_ATOMS: atom_id res chain seq x y z
N MET A 1 47.22 -36.99 -46.11
CA MET A 1 46.43 -36.81 -44.87
C MET A 1 46.43 -35.33 -44.46
N SER A 2 45.47 -34.50 -44.89
CA SER A 2 45.38 -33.11 -44.35
C SER A 2 44.03 -32.39 -44.53
N SER A 3 42.96 -33.03 -45.00
CA SER A 3 41.69 -32.35 -45.30
C SER A 3 40.63 -32.36 -44.18
N LEU A 4 40.78 -33.21 -43.15
CA LEU A 4 39.73 -33.40 -42.13
C LEU A 4 39.77 -32.37 -40.97
N SER A 5 40.85 -31.59 -40.81
CA SER A 5 41.03 -30.65 -39.68
C SER A 5 40.39 -29.25 -39.88
N ARG A 6 40.09 -28.84 -41.14
CA ARG A 6 39.52 -27.51 -41.42
C ARG A 6 38.02 -27.40 -41.11
N LYS A 7 37.27 -28.50 -41.23
CA LYS A 7 35.79 -28.48 -41.14
C LYS A 7 35.27 -28.21 -39.71
N GLY A 8 35.99 -28.64 -38.68
CA GLY A 8 35.61 -28.41 -37.28
C GLY A 8 35.84 -26.97 -36.78
N ARG A 9 36.82 -26.24 -37.32
CA ARG A 9 37.13 -24.86 -36.92
C ARG A 9 36.08 -23.87 -37.42
N ASN A 10 35.61 -24.03 -38.65
CA ASN A 10 34.59 -23.13 -39.23
C ASN A 10 33.24 -23.24 -38.52
N LYS A 11 32.85 -24.45 -38.09
CA LYS A 11 31.61 -24.63 -37.33
C LYS A 11 31.66 -23.99 -35.95
N LYS A 12 32.82 -24.02 -35.28
CA LYS A 12 33.01 -23.37 -33.96
C LYS A 12 33.05 -21.85 -34.01
N ALA A 13 33.53 -21.26 -35.11
CA ALA A 13 33.48 -19.81 -35.31
C ALA A 13 32.03 -19.34 -35.47
N SER A 14 31.28 -19.99 -36.37
CA SER A 14 29.86 -19.67 -36.61
C SER A 14 28.98 -19.80 -35.38
N LEU A 15 29.20 -20.82 -34.53
CA LEU A 15 28.45 -20.97 -33.27
C LEU A 15 28.75 -19.84 -32.27
N ARG A 16 30.01 -19.41 -32.19
CA ARG A 16 30.42 -18.34 -31.27
C ARG A 16 29.92 -16.97 -31.73
N ASP A 17 29.85 -16.75 -33.03
CA ASP A 17 29.29 -15.53 -33.61
C ASP A 17 27.77 -15.48 -33.39
N GLN A 18 27.09 -16.61 -33.55
CA GLN A 18 25.65 -16.72 -33.26
C GLN A 18 25.35 -16.51 -31.78
N ASP A 19 26.17 -17.05 -30.87
CA ASP A 19 26.02 -16.82 -29.42
C ASP A 19 26.27 -15.37 -29.02
N ARG A 20 27.21 -14.67 -29.68
CA ARG A 20 27.43 -13.23 -29.47
C ARG A 20 26.22 -12.42 -29.92
N LEU A 21 25.73 -12.67 -31.13
CA LEU A 21 24.54 -12.00 -31.64
C LEU A 21 23.31 -12.25 -30.76
N ASN A 22 23.17 -13.48 -30.23
CA ASN A 22 22.11 -13.88 -29.31
C ASN A 22 22.33 -13.43 -27.83
N THR A 23 23.49 -12.85 -27.51
CA THR A 23 23.75 -12.22 -26.21
C THR A 23 23.52 -10.72 -26.31
N ASP A 24 23.92 -10.12 -27.43
CA ASP A 24 23.78 -8.69 -27.69
C ASP A 24 22.31 -8.31 -27.91
N ASP A 25 21.50 -9.13 -28.59
CA ASP A 25 20.06 -8.93 -28.77
C ASP A 25 19.27 -9.06 -27.44
N VAL A 26 19.64 -10.02 -26.58
CA VAL A 26 19.08 -10.25 -25.25
C VAL A 26 19.45 -9.12 -24.29
N GLN A 27 20.64 -8.52 -24.42
CA GLN A 27 21.03 -7.34 -23.65
C GLN A 27 20.31 -6.08 -24.14
N LEU A 28 20.23 -5.87 -25.46
CA LEU A 28 19.54 -4.72 -26.06
C LEU A 28 18.04 -4.73 -25.76
N THR A 29 17.40 -5.90 -25.71
CA THR A 29 15.99 -6.03 -25.31
C THR A 29 15.78 -5.75 -23.82
N LYS A 30 16.67 -6.20 -22.94
CA LYS A 30 16.56 -5.93 -21.49
C LYS A 30 16.73 -4.45 -21.13
N GLU A 31 17.63 -3.74 -21.81
CA GLU A 31 17.85 -2.32 -21.58
C GLU A 31 16.68 -1.47 -22.08
N ASN A 32 16.17 -1.75 -23.28
CA ASN A 32 15.01 -1.05 -23.87
C ASN A 32 13.72 -1.27 -23.07
N ASP A 33 13.50 -2.50 -22.59
CA ASP A 33 12.33 -2.84 -21.80
C ASP A 33 12.34 -2.09 -20.44
N SER A 34 13.49 -2.10 -19.77
CA SER A 34 13.68 -1.42 -18.47
C SER A 34 13.51 0.10 -18.56
N GLY A 35 14.04 0.73 -19.61
CA GLY A 35 13.91 2.18 -19.84
C GLY A 35 12.48 2.61 -20.16
N SER A 36 11.77 1.84 -21.00
CA SER A 36 10.37 2.08 -21.33
C SER A 36 9.47 1.96 -20.09
N TYR A 37 9.69 0.95 -19.24
CA TYR A 37 8.91 0.76 -18.01
C TYR A 37 8.99 1.92 -17.02
N HIS A 38 10.12 2.61 -16.96
CA HIS A 38 10.30 3.73 -16.04
C HIS A 38 9.59 5.00 -16.53
N ASP A 39 9.56 5.23 -17.83
CA ASP A 39 9.01 6.44 -18.47
C ASP A 39 7.46 6.45 -18.47
N TRP A 40 6.82 5.35 -18.90
CA TRP A 40 5.34 5.30 -18.90
C TRP A 40 4.76 5.28 -17.48
N LYS A 41 5.46 4.67 -16.50
CA LYS A 41 5.05 4.72 -15.09
C LYS A 41 5.16 6.14 -14.53
N ALA A 42 6.23 6.88 -14.85
CA ALA A 42 6.35 8.28 -14.44
C ALA A 42 5.18 9.13 -14.98
N THR A 43 4.81 8.89 -16.24
CA THR A 43 3.67 9.56 -16.89
C THR A 43 2.33 9.19 -16.25
N LEU A 44 2.10 7.92 -15.89
CA LEU A 44 0.89 7.53 -15.18
C LEU A 44 0.85 8.04 -13.74
N LEU A 45 1.97 7.97 -13.02
CA LEU A 45 2.07 8.45 -11.65
C LEU A 45 1.84 9.97 -11.58
N SER A 46 2.32 10.73 -12.57
CA SER A 46 2.05 12.16 -12.66
C SER A 46 0.56 12.42 -12.90
N TYR A 47 -0.08 11.69 -13.82
CA TYR A 47 -1.51 11.79 -14.09
C TYR A 47 -2.38 11.51 -12.85
N PHE A 48 -2.11 10.41 -12.12
CA PHE A 48 -2.81 10.11 -10.86
C PHE A 48 -2.55 11.17 -9.79
N SER A 49 -1.36 11.75 -9.76
CA SER A 49 -1.02 12.82 -8.82
C SER A 49 -1.78 14.11 -9.14
N LEU A 50 -1.90 14.48 -10.41
CA LEU A 50 -2.71 15.62 -10.86
C LEU A 50 -4.18 15.45 -10.49
N ILE A 51 -4.76 14.27 -10.71
CA ILE A 51 -6.15 13.99 -10.33
C ILE A 51 -6.36 14.11 -8.82
N ARG A 52 -5.42 13.58 -8.02
CA ARG A 52 -5.46 13.72 -6.55
C ARG A 52 -5.40 15.19 -6.13
N LEU A 53 -4.47 15.95 -6.70
CA LEU A 53 -4.33 17.39 -6.43
C LEU A 53 -5.59 18.16 -6.83
N LEU A 54 -6.15 17.89 -8.00
CA LEU A 54 -7.40 18.51 -8.45
C LEU A 54 -8.54 18.26 -7.45
N LYS A 55 -8.66 17.03 -6.94
CA LYS A 55 -9.67 16.71 -5.92
C LYS A 55 -9.46 17.48 -4.62
N TRP A 56 -8.21 17.66 -4.18
CA TRP A 56 -7.88 18.49 -3.02
C TRP A 56 -8.18 19.97 -3.24
N ILE A 57 -7.88 20.50 -4.42
CA ILE A 57 -8.18 21.90 -4.78
C ILE A 57 -9.69 22.13 -4.79
N ILE A 58 -10.46 21.24 -5.41
CA ILE A 58 -11.93 21.34 -5.42
C ILE A 58 -12.48 21.36 -4.00
N TRP A 59 -12.00 20.47 -3.13
CA TRP A 59 -12.41 20.40 -1.74
C TRP A 59 -12.03 21.69 -0.96
N ALA A 60 -10.82 22.20 -1.15
CA ALA A 60 -10.36 23.44 -0.52
C ALA A 60 -11.13 24.67 -1.01
N SER A 61 -11.46 24.75 -2.30
CA SER A 61 -12.31 25.80 -2.86
C SER A 61 -13.72 25.76 -2.30
N LEU A 62 -14.31 24.56 -2.12
CA LEU A 62 -15.58 24.42 -1.40
C LEU A 62 -15.47 24.95 0.03
N MET A 63 -14.39 24.63 0.73
CA MET A 63 -14.17 25.14 2.09
C MET A 63 -14.09 26.67 2.13
N ALA A 64 -13.35 27.29 1.20
CA ALA A 64 -13.24 28.74 1.08
C ALA A 64 -14.60 29.39 0.77
N PHE A 65 -15.39 28.79 -0.11
CA PHE A 65 -16.74 29.27 -0.43
C PHE A 65 -17.67 29.29 0.80
N PHE A 66 -17.62 28.26 1.65
CA PHE A 66 -18.43 28.20 2.87
C PHE A 66 -18.00 29.21 3.94
N VAL A 67 -16.73 29.63 3.97
CA VAL A 67 -16.23 30.67 4.88
C VAL A 67 -16.90 32.01 4.59
N GLU A 68 -17.05 32.38 3.32
CA GLU A 68 -17.75 33.62 2.91
C GLU A 68 -19.22 33.65 3.37
N ILE A 69 -19.86 32.48 3.44
CA ILE A 69 -21.25 32.32 3.87
C ILE A 69 -21.39 32.39 5.41
N GLN A 70 -20.30 32.64 6.16
CA GLN A 70 -20.21 32.55 7.63
C GLN A 70 -20.54 31.14 8.19
N PHE A 71 -20.68 30.14 7.32
CA PHE A 71 -20.93 28.74 7.66
C PHE A 71 -19.66 27.87 7.56
N GLY A 72 -18.48 28.49 7.41
CA GLY A 72 -17.20 27.80 7.28
C GLY A 72 -16.90 26.85 8.45
N SER A 73 -17.31 27.21 9.67
CA SER A 73 -17.11 26.40 10.87
C SER A 73 -17.84 25.05 10.79
N VAL A 74 -19.07 25.01 10.26
CA VAL A 74 -19.85 23.77 10.15
C VAL A 74 -19.19 22.84 9.12
N PHE A 75 -18.79 23.38 7.98
CA PHE A 75 -18.06 22.63 6.96
C PHE A 75 -16.72 22.10 7.49
N LEU A 76 -15.99 22.92 8.25
CA LEU A 76 -14.72 22.53 8.87
C LEU A 76 -14.90 21.38 9.86
N ILE A 77 -15.90 21.46 10.72
CA ILE A 77 -16.20 20.40 11.71
C ILE A 77 -16.52 19.09 10.99
N ILE A 78 -17.43 19.12 10.00
CA ILE A 78 -17.79 17.93 9.20
C ILE A 78 -16.55 17.37 8.50
N SER A 79 -15.72 18.24 7.91
CA SER A 79 -14.52 17.77 7.23
C SER A 79 -13.45 17.26 8.18
N MET A 80 -13.34 17.80 9.39
CA MET A 80 -12.47 17.28 10.43
C MET A 80 -12.91 15.88 10.84
N PHE A 81 -14.21 15.65 11.03
CA PHE A 81 -14.74 14.30 11.22
C PHE A 81 -14.45 13.39 10.04
N TYR A 82 -14.59 13.87 8.80
CA TYR A 82 -14.23 13.10 7.62
C TYR A 82 -12.74 12.71 7.62
N LEU A 83 -11.84 13.61 8.00
CA LEU A 83 -10.40 13.31 8.13
C LEU A 83 -10.12 12.32 9.26
N VAL A 84 -10.71 12.53 10.44
CA VAL A 84 -10.54 11.59 11.56
C VAL A 84 -11.08 10.22 11.18
N ILE A 85 -12.29 10.13 10.61
CA ILE A 85 -12.86 8.86 10.18
C ILE A 85 -11.99 8.25 9.08
N THR A 86 -11.54 8.96 8.06
CA THR A 86 -10.73 8.34 7.00
C THR A 86 -9.32 7.95 7.46
N ASN A 87 -8.69 8.70 8.38
CA ASN A 87 -7.38 8.35 8.94
C ASN A 87 -7.45 7.25 10.01
N THR A 88 -8.52 7.22 10.80
CA THR A 88 -8.71 6.26 11.90
C THR A 88 -9.55 5.06 11.47
N SER A 89 -10.23 5.14 10.32
CA SER A 89 -10.98 4.03 9.73
C SER A 89 -9.99 2.92 9.47
N THR A 90 -10.12 1.92 10.31
CA THR A 90 -9.38 0.68 10.29
C THR A 90 -9.88 -0.20 9.13
N ASN A 91 -10.05 0.38 7.94
CA ASN A 91 -10.52 -0.26 6.71
C ASN A 91 -9.51 -1.29 6.15
N GLY A 92 -8.47 -1.57 6.92
CA GLY A 92 -7.47 -2.59 6.70
C GLY A 92 -6.94 -3.11 8.03
N ARG A 93 -7.82 -3.48 8.98
CA ARG A 93 -7.46 -4.47 9.99
C ARG A 93 -7.15 -5.77 9.24
N LYS A 94 -5.95 -5.86 8.66
CA LYS A 94 -5.32 -7.14 8.29
C LYS A 94 -5.46 -7.99 9.56
N GLY A 95 -6.29 -9.03 9.50
CA GLY A 95 -6.88 -9.75 10.63
C GLY A 95 -5.89 -10.51 11.52
N GLY A 96 -4.89 -9.81 12.04
CA GLY A 96 -3.80 -10.38 12.83
C GLY A 96 -2.87 -9.35 13.48
N LYS A 97 -3.15 -8.04 13.40
CA LYS A 97 -2.44 -7.08 14.24
C LYS A 97 -2.96 -7.21 15.66
N LEU A 98 -2.18 -7.94 16.46
CA LEU A 98 -2.24 -8.00 17.91
C LEU A 98 -2.73 -6.66 18.47
N SER A 99 -3.91 -6.63 19.09
CA SER A 99 -4.17 -5.54 20.02
C SER A 99 -3.06 -5.59 21.08
N PRO A 100 -2.64 -4.47 21.68
CA PRO A 100 -1.67 -4.49 22.77
C PRO A 100 -2.08 -5.45 23.88
N TYR A 101 -3.39 -5.61 24.10
CA TYR A 101 -3.96 -6.59 25.02
C TYR A 101 -3.73 -8.04 24.63
N SER A 102 -3.49 -8.36 23.37
CA SER A 102 -3.07 -9.70 22.98
C SER A 102 -1.59 -9.98 23.26
N VAL A 103 -0.75 -8.96 23.51
CA VAL A 103 0.59 -9.18 24.08
C VAL A 103 0.47 -9.65 25.54
N PHE A 104 -0.56 -9.20 26.25
CA PHE A 104 -0.75 -9.46 27.68
C PHE A 104 -1.81 -10.51 28.01
N ASN A 105 -2.68 -10.87 27.06
CA ASN A 105 -3.73 -11.86 27.22
C ASN A 105 -4.05 -12.55 25.87
N PRO A 106 -3.13 -13.39 25.37
CA PRO A 106 -3.31 -14.11 24.11
C PRO A 106 -4.53 -15.06 24.09
N ASP A 107 -4.95 -15.55 25.26
CA ASP A 107 -6.10 -16.46 25.40
C ASP A 107 -7.44 -15.74 25.65
N CYS A 108 -7.45 -14.40 25.72
CA CYS A 108 -8.64 -13.63 26.10
C CYS A 108 -9.29 -14.11 27.42
N LYS A 109 -8.47 -14.56 28.39
CA LYS A 109 -8.95 -15.01 29.70
C LYS A 109 -9.28 -13.81 30.58
N VAL A 110 -10.35 -13.92 31.35
CA VAL A 110 -10.72 -12.88 32.32
C VAL A 110 -9.56 -12.73 33.32
N ILE A 111 -9.02 -11.52 33.47
CA ILE A 111 -7.91 -11.27 34.39
C ILE A 111 -8.44 -11.48 35.80
N ASP A 112 -7.76 -12.32 36.58
CA ASP A 112 -8.10 -12.59 37.98
C ASP A 112 -8.13 -11.26 38.77
N GLY A 113 -9.27 -10.94 39.36
CA GLY A 113 -9.54 -9.64 40.00
C GLY A 113 -10.35 -8.62 39.16
N THR A 114 -10.69 -8.94 37.91
CA THR A 114 -11.75 -8.24 37.18
C THR A 114 -13.11 -8.61 37.79
N LEU A 115 -13.93 -7.61 38.11
CA LEU A 115 -15.30 -7.84 38.56
C LEU A 115 -16.04 -8.66 37.52
N THR A 116 -16.33 -9.92 37.85
CA THR A 116 -17.20 -10.74 37.02
C THR A 116 -18.60 -10.13 37.05
N ALA A 117 -19.30 -10.18 35.91
CA ALA A 117 -20.64 -9.60 35.79
C ALA A 117 -21.59 -10.14 36.89
N GLU A 118 -21.42 -11.40 37.28
CA GLU A 118 -22.17 -12.04 38.36
C GLU A 118 -21.86 -11.46 39.75
N GLN A 119 -20.59 -11.16 40.05
CA GLN A 119 -20.20 -10.52 41.31
C GLN A 119 -20.75 -9.09 41.39
N PHE A 120 -20.69 -8.36 40.28
CA PHE A 120 -21.22 -7.00 40.17
C PHE A 120 -22.75 -6.95 40.37
N GLU A 121 -23.50 -7.86 39.75
CA GLU A 121 -24.95 -7.97 39.98
C GLU A 121 -25.29 -8.29 41.44
N LYS A 122 -24.52 -9.16 42.07
CA LYS A 122 -24.72 -9.55 43.47
C LYS A 122 -24.49 -8.37 44.42
N GLU A 123 -23.43 -7.59 44.21
CA GLU A 123 -23.17 -6.37 45.02
C GLU A 123 -24.21 -5.27 44.79
N LEU A 124 -24.66 -5.06 43.55
CA LEU A 124 -25.75 -4.13 43.24
C LEU A 124 -27.08 -4.56 43.87
N ARG A 125 -27.33 -5.87 43.96
CA ARG A 125 -28.56 -6.40 44.58
C ARG A 125 -28.52 -6.30 46.10
N ILE A 126 -27.34 -6.45 46.72
CA ILE A 126 -27.15 -6.31 48.17
C ILE A 126 -27.32 -4.86 48.61
N LYS A 127 -26.87 -3.87 47.83
CA LYS A 127 -27.02 -2.44 48.17
C LYS A 127 -28.43 -1.87 47.96
N ARG A 128 -29.36 -2.65 47.41
CA ARG A 128 -30.72 -2.18 47.08
C ARG A 128 -31.79 -2.59 48.12
N TYR A 129 -31.36 -3.12 49.26
CA TYR A 129 -32.15 -3.39 50.46
C TYR A 129 -31.47 -2.73 51.66
#